data_AF-A0A917P2S0-F1
#
_entry.id   AF-A0A917P2S0-F1
#
_cell.length_a   1.000
_cell.length_b   1.000
_cell.length_c   1.000
_cell.angle_alpha   90.00
_cell.angle_beta   90.00
_cell.angle_gamma   90.00
#
_symmetry.space_group_name_H-M   'P 1'
#
loop_
_entity.id
_entity.type
_entity.pdbx_description
1 polymer ?
#
loop_
_entity_poly.entity_id
_entity_poly.type
_entity_poly.pdbx_seq_one_letter_code
_entity_poly.pdbx_strand_id
1 'polypeptide(L)'
;MRVSGLVIRTGVPLPPASGSVRLAMMHQDGVTALRESMRLNGQCCRSISLTWGLSLARLPSWTSTTEEIHRRGLWTMSAQRDFLIHVWSQARRQLRTDIAARTLPSRPIRPPASDRRGHRQYLALARSLHLPRDTSQLTDPWHDLEAAARTSLARAVDAYNFLEDSELSDLAHRHAHHVAALVGGLFGCNIEYSDDTYWDVCRLTLMHSRWGMSAGFTATRNCSLCGQDIDSCPHLLDTRYNVTVRHDADGACNVCGRLNCPHTDGETVSAFPRPVMSQLQLHEVSLVSRPRDPLARFTKIELSQEVLRGGLGEDPTGRDICCYRCLHPCSGFGQLPNRD
;
A
#
# COMPACT_ATOMS: atom_id res chain seq x y z
N MET A 1 10.58 14.36 -18.89
CA MET A 1 10.20 13.54 -17.72
C MET A 1 8.80 13.91 -17.30
N ARG A 2 7.84 13.04 -17.62
CA ARG A 2 6.45 13.13 -17.18
C ARG A 2 6.32 12.46 -15.83
N VAL A 3 5.54 13.08 -14.94
CA VAL A 3 5.27 12.56 -13.60
C VAL A 3 3.78 12.64 -13.34
N SER A 4 3.25 11.65 -12.64
CA SER A 4 1.89 11.70 -12.11
C SER A 4 1.97 11.52 -10.61
N GLY A 5 1.33 12.44 -9.90
CA GLY A 5 1.37 12.51 -8.46
C GLY A 5 0.16 13.23 -7.92
N LEU A 6 -0.12 12.98 -6.65
CA LEU A 6 -1.16 13.68 -5.93
C LEU A 6 -0.62 15.02 -5.48
N VAL A 7 -1.36 16.11 -5.72
CA VAL A 7 -0.98 17.45 -5.25
C VAL A 7 -1.55 17.73 -3.86
N ILE A 8 -2.85 17.42 -3.66
CA ILE A 8 -3.56 17.52 -2.38
C ILE A 8 -4.56 16.37 -2.28
N ARG A 9 -4.66 15.71 -1.13
CA ARG A 9 -5.76 14.79 -0.80
C ARG A 9 -7.03 15.58 -0.49
N THR A 10 -8.13 15.29 -1.18
CA THR A 10 -9.45 15.78 -0.78
C THR A 10 -9.95 15.02 0.44
N GLY A 11 -10.65 15.72 1.35
CA GLY A 11 -11.22 15.11 2.56
C GLY A 11 -10.24 14.63 3.62
N VAL A 12 -8.94 14.95 3.49
CA VAL A 12 -7.93 14.66 4.53
C VAL A 12 -7.41 15.98 5.09
N PRO A 13 -7.34 16.14 6.43
CA PRO A 13 -6.73 17.32 7.04
C PRO A 13 -5.28 17.43 6.59
N LEU A 14 -4.93 18.57 5.97
CA LEU A 14 -3.52 18.88 5.72
C LEU A 14 -2.84 19.12 7.06
N PRO A 15 -1.64 18.56 7.28
CA PRO A 15 -0.89 18.88 8.49
C PRO A 15 -0.61 20.39 8.56
N PRO A 16 -0.45 20.95 9.78
CA PRO A 16 0.04 22.31 9.95
C PRO A 16 1.31 22.54 9.12
N ALA A 17 1.57 23.79 8.72
CA ALA A 17 2.72 24.09 7.88
C ALA A 17 4.06 23.72 8.55
N SER A 18 4.15 23.89 9.88
CA SER A 18 5.35 23.61 10.67
C SER A 18 4.97 23.45 12.15
N GLY A 19 5.97 23.22 13.01
CA GLY A 19 5.83 23.20 14.47
C GLY A 19 5.59 21.83 15.10
N SER A 20 5.52 21.80 16.42
CA SER A 20 5.38 20.57 17.22
C SER A 20 4.10 19.79 16.91
N VAL A 21 2.99 20.48 16.63
CA VAL A 21 1.71 19.84 16.28
C VAL A 21 1.83 19.06 14.96
N ARG A 22 2.52 19.62 13.94
CA ARG A 22 2.80 18.91 12.69
C ARG A 22 3.58 17.63 12.96
N LEU A 23 4.65 17.73 13.76
CA LEU A 23 5.50 16.58 14.08
C LEU A 23 4.73 15.48 14.82
N ALA A 24 3.91 15.86 15.80
CA ALA A 24 3.06 14.91 16.55
C ALA A 24 2.03 14.22 15.64
N MET A 25 1.37 14.97 14.75
CA MET A 25 0.42 14.40 13.77
C MET A 25 1.12 13.44 12.81
N MET A 26 2.24 13.85 12.21
CA MET A 26 3.01 13.00 11.29
C MET A 26 3.50 11.74 12.00
N HIS A 27 4.00 11.86 13.23
CA HIS A 27 4.44 10.71 14.03
C HIS A 27 3.30 9.72 14.29
N GLN A 28 2.14 10.22 14.76
CA GLN A 28 0.98 9.39 15.06
C GLN A 28 0.42 8.68 13.80
N ASP A 29 0.28 9.40 12.69
CA ASP A 29 -0.19 8.84 11.42
C ASP A 29 0.81 7.81 10.87
N GLY A 30 2.10 8.10 10.99
CA GLY A 30 3.18 7.20 10.61
C GLY A 30 3.21 5.91 11.43
N VAL A 31 3.10 6.00 12.76
CA VAL A 31 3.01 4.83 13.65
C VAL A 31 1.76 4.01 13.35
N THR A 32 0.64 4.67 13.06
CA THR A 32 -0.62 3.99 12.69
C THR A 32 -0.46 3.22 11.38
N ALA A 33 0.10 3.86 10.34
CA ALA A 33 0.38 3.22 9.06
C ALA A 33 1.38 2.05 9.21
N LEU A 34 2.41 2.20 10.05
CA LEU A 34 3.41 1.16 10.30
C LEU A 34 2.77 -0.08 10.96
N ARG A 35 1.96 0.12 12.01
CA ARG A 35 1.22 -0.96 12.69
C ARG A 35 0.28 -1.68 11.73
N GLU A 36 -0.44 -0.92 10.91
CA GLU A 36 -1.36 -1.47 9.93
C GLU A 36 -0.63 -2.30 8.86
N SER A 37 0.50 -1.78 8.35
CA SER A 37 1.35 -2.53 7.42
C SER A 37 1.87 -3.83 8.04
N MET A 38 2.39 -3.79 9.27
CA MET A 38 2.87 -4.97 10.00
C MET A 38 1.75 -5.99 10.22
N ARG A 39 0.54 -5.53 10.59
CA ARG A 39 -0.64 -6.38 10.77
C ARG A 39 -0.99 -7.11 9.47
N LEU A 40 -1.09 -6.37 8.36
CA LEU A 40 -1.41 -6.92 7.04
C LEU A 40 -0.31 -7.87 6.52
N ASN A 41 0.96 -7.50 6.70
CA ASN A 41 2.09 -8.37 6.34
C ASN A 41 2.05 -9.67 7.14
N GLY A 42 1.83 -9.58 8.45
CA GLY A 42 1.68 -10.74 9.32
C GLY A 42 0.49 -11.62 8.95
N GLN A 43 -0.63 -11.03 8.51
CA GLN A 43 -1.79 -11.79 7.98
C GLN A 43 -1.43 -12.51 6.68
N CYS A 44 -0.76 -11.85 5.74
CA CYS A 44 -0.29 -12.45 4.49
C CYS A 44 0.65 -13.64 4.77
N CYS A 45 1.68 -13.44 5.61
CA CYS A 45 2.61 -14.50 6.00
C CYS A 45 1.90 -15.66 6.72
N ARG A 46 0.95 -15.39 7.62
CA ARG A 46 0.17 -16.45 8.26
C ARG A 46 -0.68 -17.22 7.25
N SER A 47 -1.27 -16.56 6.26
CA SER A 47 -2.02 -17.24 5.20
C SER A 47 -1.11 -18.13 4.37
N ILE A 48 0.05 -17.63 3.92
CA ILE A 48 1.08 -18.42 3.21
C ILE A 48 1.47 -19.67 4.01
N SER A 49 1.72 -19.51 5.31
CA SER A 49 2.17 -20.60 6.17
C SER A 49 1.08 -21.60 6.54
N LEU A 50 -0.04 -21.10 7.07
CA LEU A 50 -1.08 -21.94 7.69
C LEU A 50 -2.10 -22.42 6.67
N THR A 51 -2.50 -21.56 5.73
CA THR A 51 -3.51 -21.91 4.72
C THR A 51 -2.88 -22.69 3.57
N TRP A 52 -1.71 -22.25 3.10
CA TRP A 52 -1.08 -22.80 1.90
C TRP A 52 0.06 -23.77 2.19
N GLY A 53 0.58 -23.81 3.42
CA GLY A 53 1.55 -24.82 3.85
C GLY A 53 3.00 -24.54 3.47
N LEU A 54 3.30 -23.34 2.95
CA LEU A 54 4.66 -22.94 2.67
C LEU A 54 5.31 -22.41 3.95
N SER A 55 6.29 -23.15 4.48
CA SER A 55 7.06 -22.69 5.64
C SER A 55 7.71 -21.33 5.38
N LEU A 56 7.46 -20.36 6.27
CA LEU A 56 8.08 -19.02 6.18
C LEU A 56 9.61 -19.07 6.22
N ALA A 57 10.19 -20.09 6.86
CA ALA A 57 11.64 -20.29 6.88
C ALA A 57 12.22 -20.65 5.50
N ARG A 58 11.37 -21.11 4.57
CA ARG A 58 11.75 -21.38 3.18
C ARG A 58 11.55 -20.17 2.26
N LEU A 59 10.87 -19.12 2.74
CA LEU A 59 10.77 -17.88 2.00
C LEU A 59 12.10 -17.12 2.11
N PRO A 60 12.69 -16.70 0.99
CA PRO A 60 13.79 -15.75 1.02
C PRO A 60 13.35 -14.47 1.74
N SER A 61 14.26 -13.83 2.46
CA SER A 61 14.02 -12.49 3.00
C SER A 61 14.93 -11.49 2.29
N TRP A 62 14.55 -10.22 2.31
CA TRP A 62 15.39 -9.16 1.75
C TRP A 62 16.77 -9.13 2.43
N THR A 63 16.81 -9.30 3.76
CA THR A 63 18.06 -9.34 4.53
C THR A 63 18.92 -10.53 4.13
N SER A 64 18.36 -11.76 4.08
CA SER A 64 19.17 -12.95 3.75
C SER A 64 19.67 -12.93 2.31
N THR A 65 18.87 -12.45 1.37
CA THR A 65 19.28 -12.32 -0.04
C THR A 65 20.34 -11.23 -0.24
N THR A 66 20.25 -10.12 0.49
CA THR A 66 21.27 -9.06 0.49
C THR A 66 22.60 -9.54 1.06
N GLU A 67 22.57 -10.24 2.20
CA GLU A 67 23.77 -10.84 2.80
C GLU A 67 24.42 -11.86 1.87
N GLU A 68 23.63 -12.68 1.19
CA GLU A 68 24.13 -13.67 0.23
C GLU A 68 24.76 -13.02 -1.00
N ILE A 69 24.16 -11.93 -1.52
CA ILE A 69 24.74 -11.12 -2.61
C ILE A 69 26.15 -10.63 -2.24
N HIS A 70 26.31 -10.06 -1.04
CA HIS A 70 27.61 -9.61 -0.55
C HIS A 70 28.58 -10.77 -0.36
N ARG A 71 28.14 -11.87 0.27
CA ARG A 71 28.98 -13.06 0.51
C ARG A 71 29.51 -13.67 -0.79
N ARG A 72 28.70 -13.67 -1.85
CA ARG A 72 29.06 -14.18 -3.18
C ARG A 72 29.82 -13.18 -4.04
N GLY A 73 30.01 -11.93 -3.58
CA GLY A 73 30.65 -10.88 -4.37
C GLY A 73 29.89 -10.57 -5.67
N LEU A 74 28.56 -10.59 -5.65
CA LEU A 74 27.75 -10.25 -6.83
C LEU A 74 27.68 -8.72 -6.99
N TRP A 75 28.72 -8.13 -7.58
CA TRP A 75 28.88 -6.68 -7.67
C TRP A 75 28.13 -6.02 -8.83
N THR A 76 27.72 -6.80 -9.84
CA THR A 76 26.99 -6.26 -11.01
C THR A 76 25.48 -6.40 -10.82
N MET A 77 24.73 -5.43 -11.35
CA MET A 77 23.26 -5.45 -11.30
C MET A 77 22.68 -6.69 -12.01
N SER A 78 23.29 -7.14 -13.11
CA SER A 78 22.87 -8.36 -13.82
C SER A 78 23.05 -9.61 -12.96
N ALA A 79 24.21 -9.79 -12.34
CA ALA A 79 24.48 -10.96 -11.49
C ALA A 79 23.57 -11.00 -10.26
N GLN A 80 23.33 -9.84 -9.63
CA GLN A 80 22.36 -9.73 -8.53
C GLN A 80 20.95 -10.08 -8.98
N ARG A 81 20.49 -9.52 -10.11
CA ARG A 81 19.16 -9.78 -10.67
C ARG A 81 18.97 -11.27 -10.94
N ASP A 82 19.93 -11.91 -11.61
CA ASP A 82 19.82 -13.31 -12.00
C ASP A 82 19.77 -14.23 -10.76
N PHE A 83 20.58 -13.94 -9.74
CA PHE A 83 20.51 -14.61 -8.44
C PHE A 83 19.14 -14.44 -7.76
N LEU A 84 18.64 -13.20 -7.69
CA LEU A 84 17.37 -12.89 -7.04
C LEU A 84 16.19 -13.55 -7.77
N ILE A 85 16.17 -13.51 -9.10
CA ILE A 85 15.16 -14.21 -9.92
C ILE A 85 15.20 -15.70 -9.62
N HIS A 86 16.39 -16.31 -9.59
CA HIS A 86 16.52 -17.74 -9.31
C HIS A 86 15.91 -18.10 -7.95
N VAL A 87 16.35 -17.44 -6.89
CA VAL A 87 15.94 -17.69 -5.50
C VAL A 87 14.44 -17.47 -5.30
N TRP A 88 13.91 -16.33 -5.73
CA TRP A 88 12.50 -16.00 -5.52
C TRP A 88 11.56 -16.79 -6.44
N SER A 89 11.99 -17.15 -7.65
CA SER A 89 11.16 -17.94 -8.56
C SER A 89 10.85 -19.34 -8.02
N GLN A 90 11.75 -19.93 -7.24
CA GLN A 90 11.52 -21.22 -6.59
C GLN A 90 10.43 -21.13 -5.53
N ALA A 91 10.51 -20.13 -4.64
CA ALA A 91 9.49 -19.89 -3.61
C ALA A 91 8.11 -19.62 -4.24
N ARG A 92 8.07 -18.77 -5.28
CA ARG A 92 6.85 -18.49 -6.05
C ARG A 92 6.25 -19.74 -6.70
N ARG A 93 7.07 -20.57 -7.37
CA ARG A 93 6.60 -21.83 -7.99
C ARG A 93 6.02 -22.77 -6.94
N GLN A 94 6.71 -22.94 -5.80
CA GLN A 94 6.24 -23.79 -4.72
C GLN A 94 4.89 -23.31 -4.18
N LEU A 95 4.77 -22.01 -3.88
CA LEU A 95 3.51 -21.45 -3.37
C LEU A 95 2.35 -21.65 -4.34
N ARG A 96 2.58 -21.44 -5.65
CA ARG A 96 1.56 -21.66 -6.68
C ARG A 96 1.14 -23.13 -6.76
N THR A 97 2.09 -24.05 -6.71
CA THR A 97 1.79 -25.49 -6.67
C THR A 97 0.97 -25.86 -5.43
N ASP A 98 1.32 -25.30 -4.26
CA ASP A 98 0.63 -25.58 -3.00
C ASP A 98 -0.81 -25.02 -3.00
N ILE A 99 -1.00 -23.81 -3.55
CA ILE A 99 -2.34 -23.23 -3.76
C ILE A 99 -3.14 -24.11 -4.70
N ALA A 100 -2.61 -24.44 -5.88
CA ALA A 100 -3.29 -25.27 -6.87
C ALA A 100 -3.67 -26.64 -6.30
N ALA A 101 -2.79 -27.28 -5.52
CA ALA A 101 -3.05 -28.58 -4.91
C ALA A 101 -4.20 -28.54 -3.88
N ARG A 102 -4.44 -27.38 -3.23
CA ARG A 102 -5.48 -27.19 -2.21
C ARG A 102 -6.78 -26.64 -2.77
N THR A 103 -6.73 -25.89 -3.87
CA THR A 103 -7.92 -25.32 -4.53
C THR A 103 -8.58 -26.29 -5.50
N LEU A 104 -7.81 -27.25 -6.05
CA LEU A 104 -8.39 -28.32 -6.85
C LEU A 104 -9.46 -29.04 -6.02
N PRO A 105 -10.69 -29.20 -6.56
CA PRO A 105 -11.74 -29.89 -5.84
C PRO A 105 -11.20 -31.28 -5.46
N SER A 106 -11.31 -31.61 -4.17
CA SER A 106 -11.01 -32.95 -3.68
C SER A 106 -11.57 -33.94 -4.69
N ARG A 107 -10.70 -34.79 -5.28
CA ARG A 107 -11.13 -35.79 -6.26
C ARG A 107 -12.43 -36.37 -5.74
N PRO A 108 -13.52 -36.37 -6.53
CA PRO A 108 -14.80 -36.84 -6.07
C PRO A 108 -14.54 -38.18 -5.40
N ILE A 109 -14.80 -38.26 -4.09
CA ILE A 109 -14.56 -39.48 -3.31
C ILE A 109 -15.30 -40.54 -4.09
N ARG A 110 -14.54 -41.43 -4.74
CA ARG A 110 -15.14 -42.44 -5.60
C ARG A 110 -16.06 -43.21 -4.67
N PRO A 111 -17.37 -43.26 -4.94
CA PRO A 111 -18.27 -43.96 -4.05
C PRO A 111 -17.70 -45.37 -3.85
N PRO A 112 -17.68 -45.90 -2.61
CA PRO A 112 -17.27 -47.27 -2.39
C PRO A 112 -18.01 -48.15 -3.39
N ALA A 113 -17.36 -49.18 -3.93
CA ALA A 113 -17.97 -50.15 -4.84
C ALA A 113 -19.01 -50.97 -4.07
N SER A 114 -20.10 -50.33 -3.63
CA SER A 114 -21.24 -50.93 -2.98
C SER A 114 -22.39 -51.00 -3.99
N ASP A 115 -23.36 -51.86 -3.69
CA ASP A 115 -24.53 -52.08 -4.53
C ASP A 115 -25.24 -50.77 -4.93
N ARG A 116 -26.10 -50.84 -5.95
CA ARG A 116 -26.87 -49.69 -6.46
C ARG A 116 -27.67 -48.95 -5.36
N ARG A 117 -27.99 -49.62 -4.24
CA ARG A 117 -28.75 -49.07 -3.11
C ARG A 117 -27.85 -48.22 -2.21
N GLY A 118 -26.63 -48.67 -1.94
CA GLY A 118 -25.60 -47.92 -1.22
C GLY A 118 -25.20 -46.65 -1.96
N HIS A 119 -25.09 -46.70 -3.30
CA HIS A 119 -24.80 -45.52 -4.12
C HIS A 119 -25.90 -44.44 -4.03
N ARG A 120 -27.17 -44.83 -4.05
CA ARG A 120 -28.30 -43.87 -3.89
C ARG A 120 -28.32 -43.24 -2.50
N GLN A 121 -28.09 -44.02 -1.45
CA GLN A 121 -28.02 -43.49 -0.07
C GLN A 121 -26.81 -42.56 0.12
N TYR A 122 -25.66 -42.91 -0.45
CA TYR A 122 -24.47 -42.05 -0.45
C TYR A 122 -24.73 -40.73 -1.17
N LEU A 123 -25.35 -40.76 -2.36
CA LEU A 123 -25.70 -39.54 -3.09
C LEU A 123 -26.73 -38.69 -2.35
N ALA A 124 -27.71 -39.30 -1.68
CA ALA A 124 -28.68 -38.58 -0.85
C ALA A 124 -28.01 -37.91 0.36
N LEU A 125 -27.09 -38.61 1.04
CA LEU A 125 -26.30 -38.08 2.15
C LEU A 125 -25.35 -36.97 1.70
N ALA A 126 -24.65 -37.16 0.57
CA ALA A 126 -23.76 -36.16 0.00
C ALA A 126 -24.52 -34.88 -0.39
N ARG A 127 -25.75 -35.00 -0.91
CA ARG A 127 -26.65 -33.88 -1.19
C ARG A 127 -27.14 -33.20 0.10
N SER A 128 -27.43 -33.94 1.17
CA SER A 128 -27.83 -33.35 2.45
C SER A 128 -26.66 -32.68 3.20
N LEU A 129 -25.43 -33.08 2.92
CA LEU A 129 -24.20 -32.47 3.45
C LEU A 129 -23.68 -31.30 2.61
N HIS A 130 -24.30 -31.00 1.47
CA HIS A 130 -24.09 -29.73 0.80
C HIS A 130 -24.75 -28.63 1.64
N LEU A 131 -24.02 -28.17 2.67
CA LEU A 131 -24.15 -26.80 3.15
C LEU A 131 -24.18 -25.91 1.90
N PRO A 132 -25.08 -24.91 1.81
CA PRO A 132 -25.03 -23.95 0.73
C PRO A 132 -23.62 -23.38 0.76
N ARG A 133 -22.79 -23.81 -0.19
CA ARG A 133 -21.48 -23.22 -0.40
C ARG A 133 -21.86 -21.86 -0.91
N ASP A 134 -21.87 -20.89 0.00
CA ASP A 134 -22.16 -19.51 -0.32
C ASP A 134 -21.33 -19.21 -1.56
N THR A 135 -22.03 -18.98 -2.66
CA THR A 135 -21.42 -18.73 -3.97
C THR A 135 -20.93 -17.28 -4.03
N SER A 136 -20.76 -16.65 -2.86
CA SER A 136 -19.89 -15.50 -2.67
C SER A 136 -18.54 -15.86 -3.27
N GLN A 137 -18.36 -15.32 -4.48
CA GLN A 137 -17.23 -15.39 -5.39
C GLN A 137 -16.11 -16.31 -4.91
N LEU A 138 -15.86 -17.40 -5.65
CA LEU A 138 -14.59 -18.10 -5.62
C LEU A 138 -13.50 -17.08 -5.98
N THR A 139 -13.03 -16.33 -4.99
CA THR A 139 -11.92 -15.40 -5.13
C THR A 139 -10.69 -16.25 -5.42
N ASP A 140 -9.90 -15.83 -6.40
CA ASP A 140 -8.62 -16.46 -6.69
C ASP A 140 -7.72 -16.24 -5.48
N PRO A 141 -7.34 -17.29 -4.71
CA PRO A 141 -6.58 -17.08 -3.49
C PRO A 141 -5.19 -16.48 -3.74
N TRP A 142 -4.65 -16.65 -4.96
CA TRP A 142 -3.44 -15.96 -5.37
C TRP A 142 -3.64 -14.45 -5.43
N HIS A 143 -4.76 -14.02 -6.02
CA HIS A 143 -5.13 -12.61 -6.11
C HIS A 143 -5.38 -11.99 -4.74
N ASP A 144 -6.06 -12.69 -3.83
CA ASP A 144 -6.32 -12.19 -2.47
C ASP A 144 -5.02 -11.99 -1.67
N LEU A 145 -4.09 -12.95 -1.77
CA LEU A 145 -2.77 -12.84 -1.17
C LEU A 145 -1.99 -11.65 -1.73
N GLU A 146 -2.01 -11.50 -3.05
CA GLU A 146 -1.34 -10.40 -3.74
C GLU A 146 -1.92 -9.04 -3.31
N ALA A 147 -3.25 -8.91 -3.29
CA ALA A 147 -3.93 -7.70 -2.88
C ALA A 147 -3.59 -7.32 -1.43
N ALA A 148 -3.59 -8.29 -0.51
CA ALA A 148 -3.20 -8.07 0.88
C ALA A 148 -1.72 -7.63 1.01
N ALA A 149 -0.81 -8.28 0.28
CA ALA A 149 0.62 -7.94 0.29
C ALA A 149 0.87 -6.55 -0.30
N ARG A 150 0.24 -6.20 -1.42
CA ARG A 150 0.34 -4.86 -2.03
C ARG A 150 -0.26 -3.78 -1.14
N THR A 151 -1.36 -4.06 -0.45
CA THR A 151 -1.94 -3.14 0.55
C THR A 151 -0.99 -2.92 1.72
N SER A 152 -0.35 -3.99 2.21
CA SER A 152 0.68 -3.89 3.24
C SER A 152 1.86 -3.02 2.79
N LEU A 153 2.33 -3.19 1.53
CA LEU A 153 3.40 -2.38 0.97
C LEU A 153 3.03 -0.90 0.87
N ALA A 154 1.81 -0.60 0.39
CA ALA A 154 1.32 0.78 0.33
C ALA A 154 1.36 1.43 1.73
N ARG A 155 0.90 0.73 2.77
CA ARG A 155 0.97 1.21 4.15
C ARG A 155 2.38 1.32 4.70
N ALA A 156 3.30 0.45 4.30
CA ALA A 156 4.70 0.55 4.70
C ALA A 156 5.35 1.82 4.13
N VAL A 157 5.08 2.13 2.87
CA VAL A 157 5.56 3.35 2.20
C VAL A 157 4.91 4.60 2.79
N ASP A 158 3.59 4.58 3.08
CA ASP A 158 2.92 5.66 3.80
C ASP A 158 3.60 5.91 5.16
N ALA A 159 3.87 4.84 5.91
CA ALA A 159 4.53 4.94 7.21
C ALA A 159 5.90 5.60 7.11
N TYR A 160 6.73 5.19 6.15
CA TYR A 160 8.02 5.83 5.91
C TYR A 160 7.86 7.31 5.55
N ASN A 161 6.91 7.65 4.66
CA ASN A 161 6.69 9.03 4.26
C ASN A 161 6.36 9.94 5.44
N PHE A 162 5.55 9.45 6.39
CA PHE A 162 5.21 10.18 7.62
C PHE A 162 6.36 10.23 8.63
N LEU A 163 7.14 9.16 8.75
CA LEU A 163 8.20 8.99 9.75
C LEU A 163 9.60 9.37 9.25
N GLU A 164 9.71 9.93 8.04
CA GLU A 164 10.98 10.17 7.34
C GLU A 164 12.00 10.95 8.19
N ASP A 165 11.53 11.93 8.98
CA ASP A 165 12.33 12.80 9.83
C ASP A 165 12.22 12.46 11.34
N SER A 166 11.78 11.25 11.69
CA SER A 166 11.69 10.77 13.07
C SER A 166 12.70 9.67 13.39
N GLU A 167 12.81 9.33 14.67
CA GLU A 167 13.61 8.21 15.18
C GLU A 167 13.16 6.84 14.64
N LEU A 168 11.95 6.74 14.09
CA LEU A 168 11.41 5.51 13.50
C LEU A 168 11.64 5.41 11.99
N SER A 169 12.28 6.39 11.36
CA SER A 169 12.53 6.44 9.91
C SER A 169 13.21 5.16 9.40
N ASP A 170 14.29 4.74 10.06
CA ASP A 170 15.05 3.54 9.70
C ASP A 170 14.24 2.25 9.85
N LEU A 171 13.40 2.17 10.90
CA LEU A 171 12.54 1.02 11.11
C LEU A 171 11.48 0.93 10.00
N ALA A 172 10.82 2.04 9.69
CA ALA A 172 9.81 2.12 8.63
C ALA A 172 10.43 1.82 7.25
N HIS A 173 11.63 2.34 6.97
CA HIS A 173 12.37 2.08 5.74
C HIS A 173 12.72 0.60 5.57
N ARG A 174 13.32 -0.03 6.58
CA ARG A 174 13.62 -1.47 6.55
C ARG A 174 12.37 -2.32 6.40
N HIS A 175 11.29 -1.97 7.10
CA HIS A 175 10.01 -2.68 6.99
C HIS A 175 9.43 -2.56 5.57
N ALA A 176 9.48 -1.38 4.94
CA ALA A 176 9.04 -1.20 3.56
C ALA A 176 9.84 -2.08 2.58
N HIS A 177 11.16 -2.19 2.74
CA HIS A 177 11.99 -3.12 1.95
C HIS A 177 11.61 -4.58 2.16
N HIS A 178 11.36 -5.00 3.40
CA HIS A 178 10.95 -6.37 3.71
C HIS A 178 9.63 -6.74 3.02
N VAL A 179 8.62 -5.87 3.12
CA VAL A 179 7.32 -6.09 2.46
C VAL A 179 7.46 -6.01 0.94
N ALA A 180 8.25 -5.08 0.42
CA ALA A 180 8.47 -4.94 -1.01
C ALA A 180 9.16 -6.17 -1.62
N ALA A 181 10.11 -6.77 -0.89
CA ALA A 181 10.76 -8.00 -1.35
C ALA A 181 9.81 -9.19 -1.39
N LEU A 182 8.90 -9.31 -0.41
CA LEU A 182 7.82 -10.30 -0.46
C LEU A 182 6.93 -10.07 -1.70
N VAL A 183 6.53 -8.81 -1.94
CA VAL A 183 5.68 -8.45 -3.08
C VAL A 183 6.37 -8.74 -4.43
N GLY A 184 7.56 -8.19 -4.64
CA GLY A 184 8.31 -8.37 -5.88
C GLY A 184 8.79 -9.79 -6.11
N GLY A 185 9.09 -10.52 -5.04
CA GLY A 185 9.61 -11.88 -5.11
C GLY A 185 8.52 -12.92 -5.42
N LEU A 186 7.36 -12.82 -4.76
CA LEU A 186 6.26 -13.77 -4.96
C LEU A 186 5.32 -13.35 -6.09
N PHE A 187 4.91 -12.09 -6.14
CA PHE A 187 3.87 -11.61 -7.07
C PHE A 187 4.46 -10.88 -8.28
N GLY A 188 5.71 -10.40 -8.17
CA GLY A 188 6.34 -9.59 -9.20
C GLY A 188 5.99 -8.10 -9.06
N CYS A 189 6.81 -7.26 -9.68
CA CYS A 189 6.49 -5.86 -9.92
C CYS A 189 6.54 -5.63 -11.42
N ASN A 190 5.57 -4.89 -11.96
CA ASN A 190 5.52 -4.56 -13.37
C ASN A 190 5.83 -3.07 -13.55
N ILE A 191 6.52 -2.76 -14.64
CA ILE A 191 6.54 -1.43 -15.25
C ILE A 191 5.28 -1.37 -16.11
N GLU A 192 4.43 -0.39 -15.85
CA GLU A 192 3.18 -0.22 -16.59
C GLU A 192 3.50 0.36 -17.98
N TYR A 193 2.97 -0.24 -19.04
CA TYR A 193 2.97 0.35 -20.38
C TYR A 193 1.57 0.88 -20.69
N SER A 194 1.44 2.20 -20.80
CA SER A 194 0.17 2.87 -21.12
C SER A 194 0.44 4.14 -21.91
N ASP A 195 -0.42 4.43 -22.89
CA ASP A 195 -0.30 5.60 -23.77
C ASP A 195 1.08 5.73 -24.43
N ASP A 196 1.56 4.62 -25.01
CA ASP A 196 2.89 4.47 -25.62
C ASP A 196 4.07 4.87 -24.73
N THR A 197 3.86 4.84 -23.41
CA THR A 197 4.80 5.31 -22.41
C THR A 197 4.99 4.25 -21.33
N TYR A 198 6.22 4.10 -20.86
CA TYR A 198 6.54 3.24 -19.72
C TYR A 198 6.51 4.04 -18.42
N TRP A 199 5.91 3.46 -17.38
CA TRP A 199 5.73 4.08 -16.08
C TRP A 199 6.30 3.20 -14.97
N ASP A 200 7.23 3.77 -14.20
CA ASP A 200 7.63 3.19 -12.92
C ASP A 200 6.53 3.46 -11.89
N VAL A 201 5.82 2.39 -11.53
CA VAL A 201 4.76 2.37 -10.51
C VAL A 201 5.22 1.67 -9.22
N CYS A 202 6.50 1.30 -9.12
CA CYS A 202 7.03 0.59 -7.97
C CYS A 202 7.05 1.51 -6.75
N ARG A 203 6.13 1.26 -5.80
CA ARG A 203 6.01 2.05 -4.57
C ARG A 203 7.32 2.21 -3.80
N LEU A 204 8.15 1.17 -3.76
CA LEU A 204 9.46 1.23 -3.10
C LEU A 204 10.45 2.13 -3.85
N THR A 205 10.56 2.00 -5.17
CA THR A 205 11.44 2.88 -5.97
C THR A 205 11.01 4.35 -5.84
N LEU A 206 9.69 4.60 -5.91
CA LEU A 206 9.12 5.95 -5.77
C LEU A 206 9.32 6.51 -4.34
N MET A 207 9.33 5.66 -3.32
CA MET A 207 9.67 6.05 -1.95
C MET A 207 11.12 6.58 -1.85
N HIS A 208 12.09 5.94 -2.53
CA HIS A 208 13.49 6.39 -2.51
C HIS A 208 13.75 7.69 -3.28
N SER A 209 12.82 8.06 -4.15
CA SER A 209 12.83 9.28 -4.93
C SER A 209 12.66 10.55 -4.07
N ARG A 210 12.01 10.43 -2.90
CA ARG A 210 11.85 11.49 -1.87
C ARG A 210 11.27 12.83 -2.31
N TRP A 211 10.89 13.03 -3.55
CA TRP A 211 10.20 14.23 -4.03
C TRP A 211 8.69 14.05 -4.20
N GLY A 212 7.99 15.18 -4.16
CA GLY A 212 6.56 15.27 -4.33
C GLY A 212 6.12 16.70 -4.63
N MET A 213 4.81 16.87 -4.81
CA MET A 213 4.20 18.16 -5.10
C MET A 213 3.72 18.78 -3.80
N SER A 214 3.99 20.06 -3.60
CA SER A 214 3.49 20.83 -2.46
C SER A 214 2.80 22.08 -2.96
N ALA A 215 1.51 22.20 -2.66
CA ALA A 215 0.74 23.39 -2.99
C ALA A 215 1.03 24.51 -1.97
N GLY A 216 1.36 25.70 -2.48
CA GLY A 216 1.29 26.96 -1.76
C GLY A 216 -0.07 27.61 -2.02
N PHE A 217 -0.86 27.83 -0.97
CA PHE A 217 -2.20 28.41 -1.07
C PHE A 217 -2.55 29.20 0.21
N THR A 218 -3.48 30.14 0.08
CA THR A 218 -4.19 30.73 1.22
C THR A 218 -5.58 30.11 1.34
N ALA A 219 -6.07 29.98 2.56
CA ALA A 219 -7.42 29.52 2.84
C ALA A 219 -7.88 30.06 4.18
N THR A 220 -9.17 30.37 4.27
CA THR A 220 -9.83 30.72 5.54
C THR A 220 -10.09 29.42 6.31
N ARG A 221 -9.73 29.38 7.59
CA ARG A 221 -9.88 28.20 8.45
C ARG A 221 -11.06 28.40 9.38
N ASN A 222 -12.16 27.72 9.11
CA ASN A 222 -13.36 27.82 9.92
C ASN A 222 -13.44 26.64 10.90
N CYS A 223 -13.95 26.87 12.10
CA CYS A 223 -14.22 25.82 13.07
C CYS A 223 -15.37 24.93 12.59
N SER A 224 -15.17 23.61 12.58
CA SER A 224 -16.20 22.64 12.17
C SER A 224 -17.46 22.65 13.05
N LEU A 225 -17.40 23.26 14.25
CA LEU A 225 -18.52 23.27 15.19
C LEU A 225 -19.40 24.52 15.05
N CYS A 226 -18.80 25.71 14.93
CA CYS A 226 -19.55 26.97 14.85
C CYS A 226 -19.45 27.69 13.49
N GLY A 227 -18.59 27.22 12.57
CA GLY A 227 -18.38 27.83 11.26
C GLY A 227 -17.61 29.16 11.27
N GLN A 228 -17.26 29.70 12.43
CA GLN A 228 -16.46 30.93 12.56
C GLN A 228 -14.97 30.67 12.33
N ASP A 229 -14.20 31.73 12.05
CA ASP A 229 -12.74 31.65 11.98
C ASP A 229 -12.17 30.98 13.25
N ILE A 230 -11.33 29.97 13.05
CA ILE A 230 -10.76 29.16 14.10
C ILE A 230 -9.87 29.97 15.04
N ASP A 231 -9.26 31.05 14.53
CA ASP A 231 -8.40 31.93 15.33
C ASP A 231 -9.22 32.91 16.18
N SER A 232 -10.52 33.05 15.91
CA SER A 232 -11.44 33.94 16.63
C SER A 232 -12.50 33.21 17.46
N CYS A 233 -12.73 31.92 17.22
CA CYS A 233 -13.76 31.16 17.92
C CYS A 233 -13.30 30.68 19.31
N PRO A 234 -14.22 30.47 20.28
CA PRO A 234 -13.86 30.03 21.63
C PRO A 234 -13.54 28.53 21.72
N HIS A 235 -13.57 27.79 20.60
CA HIS A 235 -13.41 26.35 20.59
C HIS A 235 -11.93 25.95 20.50
N LEU A 236 -11.42 25.30 21.54
CA LEU A 236 -10.03 24.83 21.58
C LEU A 236 -9.91 23.49 20.84
N LEU A 237 -8.93 23.37 19.95
CA LEU A 237 -8.70 22.19 19.10
C LEU A 237 -8.44 20.89 19.89
N ASP A 238 -7.99 21.00 21.14
CA ASP A 238 -7.66 19.90 22.05
C ASP A 238 -8.75 19.62 23.09
N THR A 239 -9.89 20.30 23.00
CA THR A 239 -11.03 20.14 23.93
C THR A 239 -12.19 19.47 23.22
N ARG A 240 -12.87 18.53 23.89
CA ARG A 240 -14.07 17.88 23.35
C ARG A 240 -15.32 18.67 23.69
N TYR A 241 -16.23 18.76 22.74
CA TYR A 241 -17.54 19.41 22.88
C TYR A 241 -18.64 18.41 22.53
N ASN A 242 -19.80 18.58 23.16
CA ASN A 242 -21.01 17.84 22.79
C ASN A 242 -21.65 18.54 21.59
N VAL A 243 -21.70 17.84 20.46
CA VAL A 243 -22.14 18.39 19.19
C VAL A 243 -23.33 17.57 18.71
N THR A 244 -24.43 18.26 18.38
CA THR A 244 -25.53 17.63 17.66
C THR A 244 -25.10 17.40 16.21
N VAL A 245 -25.11 16.15 15.78
CA VAL A 245 -24.80 15.73 14.42
C VAL A 245 -25.81 16.36 13.47
N ARG A 246 -25.28 16.94 12.39
CA ARG A 246 -26.03 17.46 11.25
C ARG A 246 -25.25 17.17 9.98
N HIS A 247 -25.94 16.75 8.93
CA HIS A 247 -25.39 16.72 7.57
C HIS A 247 -25.83 17.99 6.82
N ASP A 248 -24.92 18.58 6.04
CA ASP A 248 -25.25 19.72 5.19
C ASP A 248 -25.98 19.30 3.91
N ALA A 249 -26.28 20.26 3.02
CA ALA A 249 -27.00 20.01 1.77
C ALA A 249 -26.26 19.05 0.82
N ASP A 250 -24.94 18.98 0.93
CA ASP A 250 -24.10 18.05 0.15
C ASP A 250 -23.97 16.68 0.84
N GLY A 251 -24.53 16.53 2.05
CA GLY A 251 -24.48 15.31 2.85
C GLY A 251 -23.23 15.20 3.72
N ALA A 252 -22.42 16.25 3.87
CA ALA A 252 -21.23 16.21 4.71
C ALA A 252 -21.60 16.37 6.20
N CYS A 253 -21.14 15.44 7.03
CA CYS A 253 -21.34 15.48 8.48
C CYS A 253 -20.53 16.61 9.14
N ASN A 254 -21.15 17.47 9.94
CA ASN A 254 -20.43 18.53 10.69
C ASN A 254 -19.37 17.98 11.68
N VAL A 255 -19.58 16.78 12.21
CA VAL A 255 -18.66 16.15 13.18
C VAL A 255 -17.44 15.52 12.51
N CYS A 256 -17.60 14.78 11.41
CA CYS A 256 -16.48 14.05 10.78
C CYS A 256 -16.05 14.57 9.39
N GLY A 257 -16.86 15.44 8.77
CA GLY A 257 -16.61 16.02 7.45
C GLY A 257 -16.79 15.05 6.29
N ARG A 258 -17.30 13.84 6.54
CA ARG A 258 -17.48 12.80 5.50
C ARG A 258 -18.92 12.79 5.01
N LEU A 259 -19.09 12.49 3.72
CA LEU A 259 -20.39 12.29 3.07
C LEU A 259 -21.10 11.02 3.54
N ASN A 260 -20.32 9.97 3.82
CA ASN A 260 -20.81 8.69 4.33
C ASN A 260 -20.14 8.42 5.67
N CYS A 261 -20.90 8.55 6.76
CA CYS A 261 -20.41 8.26 8.10
C CYS A 261 -21.50 7.59 8.94
N PRO A 262 -21.14 6.89 10.03
CA PRO A 262 -22.12 6.20 10.88
C PRO A 262 -22.90 7.13 11.81
N HIS A 263 -22.64 8.44 11.79
CA HIS A 263 -23.33 9.40 12.66
C HIS A 263 -24.75 9.65 12.13
N THR A 264 -25.71 9.75 13.05
CA THR A 264 -27.12 9.98 12.70
C THR A 264 -27.53 11.41 13.03
N ASP A 265 -28.28 12.08 12.14
CA ASP A 265 -28.78 13.44 12.40
C ASP A 265 -29.58 13.52 13.71
N GLY A 266 -29.29 14.56 14.51
CA GLY A 266 -29.89 14.75 15.83
C GLY A 266 -29.20 14.01 16.97
N GLU A 267 -28.33 13.04 16.69
CA GLU A 267 -27.50 12.39 17.71
C GLU A 267 -26.55 13.41 18.35
N THR A 268 -26.30 13.31 19.65
CA THR A 268 -25.27 14.11 20.33
C THR A 268 -24.03 13.28 20.53
N VAL A 269 -22.92 13.72 19.93
CA VAL A 269 -21.62 13.02 20.01
C VAL A 269 -20.55 13.95 20.57
N SER A 270 -19.56 13.35 21.24
CA SER A 270 -18.41 14.09 21.76
C SER A 270 -17.32 14.20 20.69
N ALA A 271 -16.98 15.41 20.27
CA ALA A 271 -16.05 15.65 19.17
C ALA A 271 -15.07 16.80 19.44
N PHE A 272 -13.87 16.72 18.86
CA PHE A 272 -12.92 17.83 18.82
C PHE A 272 -13.28 18.79 17.66
N PRO A 273 -13.12 20.11 17.84
CA PRO A 273 -13.19 21.05 16.74
C PRO A 273 -12.11 20.74 15.72
N ARG A 274 -12.41 20.92 14.43
CA ARG A 274 -11.44 20.75 13.35
C ARG A 274 -11.48 21.94 12.40
N PRO A 275 -10.35 22.33 11.81
CA PRO A 275 -10.33 23.35 10.78
C PRO A 275 -10.97 22.81 9.49
N VAL A 276 -11.99 23.51 9.01
CA VAL A 276 -12.58 23.38 7.68
C VAL A 276 -12.01 24.51 6.83
N MET A 277 -11.30 24.17 5.76
CA MET A 277 -10.74 25.17 4.86
C MET A 277 -11.82 25.64 3.88
N SER A 278 -11.96 26.95 3.74
CA SER A 278 -12.83 27.62 2.76
C SER A 278 -12.07 28.74 2.06
N GLN A 279 -12.64 29.28 0.97
CA GLN A 279 -12.02 30.37 0.19
C GLN A 279 -10.56 30.07 -0.21
N LEU A 280 -10.32 28.84 -0.69
CA LEU A 280 -8.98 28.41 -1.07
C LEU A 280 -8.51 29.16 -2.32
N GLN A 281 -7.37 29.83 -2.23
CA GLN A 281 -6.69 30.45 -3.35
C GLN A 281 -5.32 29.79 -3.54
N LEU A 282 -5.20 28.98 -4.61
CA LEU A 282 -3.94 28.36 -4.99
C LEU A 282 -3.00 29.41 -5.58
N HIS A 283 -1.78 29.50 -5.06
CA HIS A 283 -0.74 30.41 -5.57
C HIS A 283 0.27 29.67 -6.44
N GLU A 284 0.73 28.52 -5.96
CA GLU A 284 1.77 27.75 -6.62
C GLU A 284 1.65 26.25 -6.32
N VAL A 285 2.29 25.45 -7.17
CA VAL A 285 2.56 24.04 -6.90
C VAL A 285 4.05 23.81 -7.15
N SER A 286 4.76 23.52 -6.07
CA SER A 286 6.22 23.42 -6.07
C SER A 286 6.66 21.97 -5.94
N LEU A 287 7.68 21.59 -6.71
CA LEU A 287 8.34 20.29 -6.59
C LEU A 287 9.35 20.35 -5.45
N VAL A 288 9.14 19.55 -4.40
CA VAL A 288 9.95 19.62 -3.18
C VAL A 288 10.33 18.22 -2.67
N SER A 289 11.42 18.13 -1.92
CA SER A 289 11.85 16.89 -1.25
C SER A 289 11.00 16.53 -0.02
N ARG A 290 10.24 17.49 0.51
CA ARG A 290 9.41 17.30 1.71
C ARG A 290 8.07 17.97 1.47
N PRO A 291 7.16 17.33 0.74
CA PRO A 291 5.85 17.91 0.49
C PRO A 291 5.12 18.17 1.81
N ARG A 292 4.26 19.20 1.84
CA ARG A 292 3.49 19.52 3.04
C ARG A 292 2.62 18.34 3.46
N ASP A 293 1.92 17.72 2.50
CA ASP A 293 1.31 16.41 2.69
C ASP A 293 2.34 15.31 2.38
N PRO A 294 2.76 14.48 3.36
CA PRO A 294 3.73 13.42 3.12
C PRO A 294 3.31 12.40 2.07
N LEU A 295 2.00 12.29 1.77
CA LEU A 295 1.48 11.40 0.73
C LEU A 295 1.33 12.06 -0.64
N ALA A 296 1.60 13.36 -0.77
CA ALA A 296 1.63 14.08 -2.06
C ALA A 296 2.92 13.81 -2.84
N ARG A 297 3.38 12.55 -2.83
CA ARG A 297 4.52 12.06 -3.60
C ARG A 297 4.05 11.50 -4.94
N PHE A 298 4.99 11.32 -5.86
CA PHE A 298 4.68 10.71 -7.16
C PHE A 298 4.20 9.27 -7.00
N THR A 299 3.17 8.93 -7.75
CA THR A 299 2.59 7.58 -7.82
C THR A 299 3.03 6.84 -9.07
N LYS A 300 3.46 7.57 -10.11
CA LYS A 300 4.16 7.02 -11.27
C LYS A 300 5.09 8.04 -11.91
N ILE A 301 6.21 7.55 -12.44
CA ILE A 301 7.23 8.35 -13.13
C ILE A 301 7.50 7.73 -14.50
N GLU A 302 7.53 8.54 -15.54
CA GLU A 302 7.89 8.10 -16.90
C GLU A 302 9.33 7.56 -16.93
N LEU A 303 9.48 6.37 -17.51
CA LEU A 303 10.77 5.80 -17.86
C LEU A 303 11.01 6.01 -19.34
N SER A 304 12.16 6.59 -19.69
CA SER A 304 12.54 6.71 -21.09
C SER A 304 12.88 5.33 -21.66
N GLN A 305 12.64 5.16 -22.96
CA GLN A 305 12.97 3.91 -23.65
C GLN A 305 14.48 3.64 -23.63
N GLU A 306 15.33 4.68 -23.59
CA GLU A 306 16.78 4.53 -23.49
C GLU A 306 17.18 3.91 -22.14
N VAL A 307 16.59 4.36 -21.03
CA VAL A 307 16.84 3.82 -19.70
C VAL A 307 16.43 2.34 -19.63
N LEU A 308 15.29 2.01 -20.23
CA LEU A 308 14.83 0.62 -20.31
C LEU A 308 15.73 -0.23 -21.19
N ARG A 309 16.09 0.27 -22.37
CA ARG A 309 16.99 -0.42 -23.31
C ARG A 309 18.35 -0.69 -22.69
N GLY A 310 18.90 0.27 -21.97
CA GLY A 310 20.16 0.11 -21.23
C GLY A 310 20.07 -0.95 -20.12
N GLY A 311 18.93 -1.07 -19.44
CA GLY A 311 18.71 -2.06 -18.38
C GLY A 311 18.35 -3.46 -18.89
N LEU A 312 17.63 -3.54 -20.01
CA LEU A 312 17.17 -4.81 -20.61
C LEU A 312 18.20 -5.41 -21.57
N GLY A 313 19.01 -4.57 -22.23
CA GLY A 313 19.89 -4.97 -23.33
C GLY A 313 19.17 -5.10 -24.68
N GLU A 314 17.88 -4.83 -24.73
CA GLU A 314 17.02 -4.91 -25.90
C GLU A 314 15.92 -3.84 -25.86
N ASP A 315 15.24 -3.64 -26.98
CA ASP A 315 14.09 -2.74 -27.04
C ASP A 315 12.93 -3.31 -26.19
N PRO A 316 12.27 -2.50 -25.33
CA PRO A 316 11.13 -2.97 -24.55
C PRO A 316 9.87 -3.32 -25.38
N THR A 317 9.77 -2.92 -26.66
CA THR A 317 8.74 -3.35 -27.64
C THR A 317 7.26 -3.28 -27.18
N GLY A 318 6.89 -2.33 -26.33
CA GLY A 318 5.50 -2.15 -25.85
C GLY A 318 4.97 -3.28 -24.96
N ARG A 319 5.82 -4.20 -24.47
CA ARG A 319 5.40 -5.30 -23.58
C ARG A 319 5.53 -4.91 -22.11
N ASP A 320 4.81 -5.64 -21.25
CA ASP A 320 5.00 -5.55 -19.79
C ASP A 320 6.41 -6.00 -19.39
N ILE A 321 7.06 -5.22 -18.54
CA ILE A 321 8.41 -5.50 -18.05
C ILE A 321 8.36 -5.77 -16.56
N CYS A 322 8.92 -6.90 -16.15
CA CYS A 322 9.12 -7.20 -14.73
C CYS A 322 10.26 -6.35 -14.16
N CYS A 323 9.97 -5.58 -13.12
CA CYS A 323 10.95 -4.85 -12.33
C CYS A 323 11.39 -5.70 -11.12
N TYR A 324 12.70 -5.77 -10.90
CA TYR A 324 13.28 -6.49 -9.76
C TYR A 324 13.99 -5.57 -8.76
N ARG A 325 13.93 -4.24 -8.93
CA ARG A 325 14.65 -3.26 -8.10
C ARG A 325 14.39 -3.42 -6.59
N CYS A 326 13.17 -3.78 -6.21
CA CYS A 326 12.80 -4.02 -4.80
C CYS A 326 13.46 -5.24 -4.16
N LEU A 327 14.11 -6.10 -4.95
CA LEU A 327 14.85 -7.27 -4.47
C LEU A 327 16.34 -6.97 -4.27
N HIS A 328 16.85 -5.88 -4.82
CA HIS A 328 18.26 -5.51 -4.72
C HIS A 328 18.59 -4.92 -3.33
N PRO A 329 19.88 -4.96 -2.94
CA PRO A 329 20.37 -4.14 -1.83
C PRO A 329 19.99 -2.67 -2.04
N CYS A 330 19.64 -1.99 -0.94
CA CYS A 330 19.23 -0.59 -0.99
C CYS A 330 20.41 0.30 -1.41
N SER A 331 20.26 1.06 -2.50
CA SER A 331 21.26 2.02 -2.98
C SER A 331 21.20 3.38 -2.28
N GLY A 332 20.25 3.57 -1.36
CA GLY A 332 20.01 4.84 -0.67
C GLY A 332 18.92 5.66 -1.35
N PHE A 333 18.95 6.97 -1.15
CA PHE A 333 17.94 7.90 -1.66
C PHE A 333 18.43 8.63 -2.90
N GLY A 334 17.54 8.83 -3.87
CA GLY A 334 17.81 9.66 -5.03
C GLY A 334 17.93 11.14 -4.63
N GLN A 335 18.80 11.86 -5.34
CA GLN A 335 18.83 13.33 -5.26
C GLN A 335 17.83 13.91 -6.27
N LEU A 336 17.30 15.10 -5.96
CA LEU A 336 16.49 15.86 -6.92
C LEU A 336 17.34 16.16 -8.16
N PRO A 337 16.85 15.85 -9.37
CA PRO A 337 17.54 16.27 -10.59
C PRO A 337 17.62 17.80 -10.62
N ASN A 338 18.82 18.33 -10.91
CA ASN A 338 19.15 19.76 -11.06
C ASN A 338 19.29 20.59 -9.76
N ARG A 339 19.92 20.03 -8.73
CA ARG A 339 20.41 20.78 -7.55
C ARG A 339 21.94 20.94 -7.58
N ASP A 340 22.45 21.44 -8.70
CA ASP A 340 23.85 21.91 -8.81
C ASP A 340 23.94 23.37 -8.34
#